data_AF-A0A3Q0KFK5-F1
#
_entry.id   AF-A0A3Q0KFK5-F1
#
_cell.length_a   1.000
_cell.length_b   1.000
_cell.length_c   1.000
_cell.angle_alpha   90.00
_cell.angle_beta   90.00
_cell.angle_gamma   90.00
#
_symmetry.space_group_name_H-M   'P 1'
#
loop_
_entity.id
_entity.type
_entity.pdbx_description
1 polymer ?
#
loop_
_entity_poly.entity_id
_entity_poly.type
_entity_poly.pdbx_seq_one_letter_code
_entity_poly.pdbx_strand_id
1 'polypeptide(L)'
;MGSGASHQTRDVTFHPDDIVISEDVIKRIKNAATTEDNAKDDLPAPESFKPQYSLGLKHELEEAERRYEKLLQLLEKRNEQLFNEAAEEYTRTVERLENKYMRPTPGGCCAAAEQRVEDCYKQNPGKILLCSKLVSEYDRCVQNFLVTMSRKVSNAA
;
A
#
# COMPACT_ATOMS: atom_id res chain seq x y z
N MET A 1 2.79 -53.98 28.27
CA MET A 1 3.01 -53.18 27.04
C MET A 1 2.59 -51.76 27.35
N GLY A 2 3.53 -50.82 27.38
CA GLY A 2 3.37 -49.50 28.00
C GLY A 2 2.70 -48.48 27.09
N SER A 3 1.81 -47.67 27.68
CA SER A 3 1.27 -46.45 27.09
C SER A 3 1.88 -45.26 27.84
N GLY A 4 2.79 -44.53 27.19
CA GLY A 4 3.31 -43.26 27.68
C GLY A 4 2.34 -42.13 27.32
N ALA A 5 1.70 -41.52 28.32
CA ALA A 5 0.92 -40.30 28.14
C ALA A 5 1.86 -39.09 28.18
N SER A 6 2.00 -38.42 27.04
CA SER A 6 2.78 -37.19 26.89
C SER A 6 1.99 -36.00 27.45
N HIS A 7 2.35 -35.53 28.64
CA HIS A 7 1.84 -34.27 29.20
C HIS A 7 2.58 -33.09 28.56
N GLN A 8 1.95 -32.45 27.57
CA GLN A 8 2.43 -31.20 27.00
C GLN A 8 1.69 -30.04 27.68
N THR A 9 2.35 -29.33 28.58
CA THR A 9 1.84 -28.09 29.17
C THR A 9 1.89 -26.98 28.13
N ARG A 10 0.73 -26.37 27.84
CA ARG A 10 0.62 -25.13 27.06
C ARG A 10 0.44 -23.96 28.01
N ASP A 11 1.18 -22.89 27.75
CA ASP A 11 1.01 -21.62 28.45
C ASP A 11 -0.27 -20.93 27.94
N VAL A 12 -1.11 -20.42 28.84
CA VAL A 12 -2.35 -19.70 28.52
C VAL A 12 -2.27 -18.32 29.15
N THR A 13 -2.19 -17.29 28.31
CA THR A 13 -2.21 -15.89 28.74
C THR A 13 -3.66 -15.41 28.78
N PHE A 14 -4.16 -15.04 29.96
CA PHE A 14 -5.46 -14.39 30.13
C PHE A 14 -5.29 -12.87 30.08
N HIS A 15 -6.13 -12.17 29.33
CA HIS A 15 -6.24 -10.72 29.43
C HIS A 15 -7.16 -10.33 30.61
N PRO A 16 -6.96 -9.15 31.23
CA PRO A 16 -7.83 -8.67 32.32
C PRO A 16 -9.32 -8.64 31.95
N ASP A 17 -9.63 -8.42 30.67
CA ASP A 17 -11.00 -8.39 30.14
C ASP A 17 -11.62 -9.79 29.96
N ASP A 18 -10.81 -10.85 30.00
CA ASP A 18 -11.29 -12.24 29.89
C ASP A 18 -11.81 -12.78 31.24
N ILE A 19 -11.56 -12.06 32.34
CA ILE A 19 -11.91 -12.48 33.70
C ILE A 19 -13.30 -11.94 34.07
N VAL A 20 -14.33 -12.71 33.76
CA VAL A 20 -15.72 -12.39 34.17
C VAL A 20 -15.98 -12.89 35.58
N ILE A 21 -16.17 -11.97 36.53
CA ILE A 21 -16.54 -12.28 37.92
C ILE A 21 -18.07 -12.18 38.05
N SER A 22 -18.73 -13.27 38.47
CA SER A 22 -20.18 -13.26 38.67
C SER A 22 -20.61 -12.38 39.85
N GLU A 23 -21.81 -11.80 39.77
CA GLU A 23 -22.35 -10.93 40.85
C GLU A 23 -22.39 -11.63 42.22
N ASP A 24 -22.62 -12.94 42.25
CA ASP A 24 -22.65 -13.72 43.49
C ASP A 24 -21.27 -13.83 44.15
N VAL A 25 -20.20 -13.91 43.35
CA VAL A 25 -18.82 -13.88 43.85
C VAL A 25 -18.50 -12.49 44.40
N ILE A 26 -18.92 -11.43 43.70
CA ILE A 26 -18.78 -10.05 44.17
C ILE A 26 -19.51 -9.86 45.50
N LYS A 27 -20.73 -10.37 45.65
CA LYS A 27 -21.50 -10.31 46.90
C LYS A 27 -20.80 -11.07 48.03
N ARG A 28 -20.24 -12.26 47.77
CA ARG A 28 -19.49 -13.02 48.80
C ARG A 28 -18.25 -12.27 49.26
N ILE A 29 -17.50 -11.67 48.34
CA ILE A 29 -16.30 -10.87 48.68
C ILE A 29 -16.68 -9.64 49.51
N LYS A 30 -17.75 -8.94 49.12
CA LYS A 30 -18.27 -7.78 49.88
C LYS A 30 -18.77 -8.19 51.27
N ASN A 31 -19.48 -9.31 51.37
CA ASN A 31 -19.98 -9.81 52.66
C ASN A 31 -18.84 -10.30 53.55
N ALA A 32 -17.84 -11.00 53.01
CA ALA A 32 -16.66 -11.39 53.75
C ALA A 32 -15.92 -10.16 54.31
N ALA A 33 -15.84 -9.08 53.55
CA ALA A 33 -15.26 -7.81 54.01
C ALA A 33 -16.10 -7.07 55.08
N THR A 34 -17.42 -7.30 55.16
CA THR A 34 -18.30 -6.66 56.16
C THR A 34 -18.58 -7.51 57.40
N THR A 35 -18.23 -8.81 57.40
CA THR A 35 -18.48 -9.69 58.56
C THR A 35 -17.36 -9.60 59.62
N GLU A 36 -16.29 -8.84 59.38
CA GLU A 36 -15.15 -8.68 60.30
C GLU A 36 -15.24 -7.43 61.20
N ASP A 37 -16.32 -6.63 61.12
CA ASP A 37 -16.45 -5.33 61.82
C ASP A 37 -16.90 -5.39 63.32
N ASN A 38 -16.75 -6.52 64.03
CA ASN A 38 -17.14 -6.63 65.46
C ASN A 38 -16.12 -7.28 66.42
N ALA A 39 -14.86 -7.49 66.00
CA ALA A 39 -13.79 -7.88 66.89
C ALA A 39 -12.73 -6.78 66.94
N LYS A 40 -12.69 -6.06 68.05
CA LYS A 40 -11.60 -5.13 68.40
C LYS A 40 -10.34 -5.95 68.66
N ASP A 41 -9.53 -6.14 67.64
CA ASP A 41 -8.12 -6.51 67.77
C ASP A 41 -7.33 -5.61 66.83
N ASP A 42 -6.37 -4.88 67.40
CA ASP A 42 -5.39 -4.06 66.70
C ASP A 42 -4.58 -4.91 65.70
N LEU A 43 -5.07 -5.06 64.47
CA LEU A 43 -4.26 -5.55 63.35
C LEU A 43 -4.02 -4.43 62.35
N PRO A 44 -2.75 -4.19 61.96
CA PRO A 44 -2.41 -3.16 60.99
C PRO A 44 -3.09 -3.51 59.66
N ALA A 45 -3.78 -2.51 59.10
CA ALA A 45 -4.41 -2.57 57.79
C ALA A 45 -3.49 -3.27 56.78
N PRO A 46 -3.99 -4.19 55.95
CA PRO A 46 -3.16 -4.87 54.97
C PRO A 46 -2.58 -3.79 54.07
N GLU A 47 -1.27 -3.55 54.23
CA GLU A 47 -0.54 -2.63 53.38
C GLU A 47 -0.86 -3.01 51.94
N SER A 48 -1.26 -2.00 51.18
CA SER A 48 -1.52 -2.05 49.76
C SER A 48 -0.36 -2.74 49.03
N PHE A 49 -0.38 -4.07 48.94
CA PHE A 49 0.42 -4.87 48.03
C PHE A 49 -0.10 -4.59 46.60
N LYS A 50 0.14 -3.38 46.09
CA LYS A 50 0.23 -3.13 44.65
C LYS A 50 1.60 -3.65 44.26
N PRO A 51 1.71 -4.94 43.92
CA PRO A 51 2.98 -5.61 44.04
C PRO A 51 3.81 -5.26 42.83
N GLN A 52 5.11 -5.32 43.05
CA GLN A 52 6.24 -5.12 42.14
C GLN A 52 6.02 -5.60 40.68
N TYR A 53 5.11 -6.56 40.44
CA TYR A 53 4.61 -6.98 39.13
C TYR A 53 4.07 -5.84 38.25
N SER A 54 3.41 -4.83 38.83
CA SER A 54 2.89 -3.70 38.06
C SER A 54 3.98 -2.82 37.46
N LEU A 55 5.16 -2.75 38.09
CA LEU A 55 6.31 -2.00 37.58
C LEU A 55 7.04 -2.81 36.50
N GLY A 56 7.22 -4.11 36.71
CA GLY A 56 7.81 -5.02 35.72
C GLY A 56 6.99 -5.08 34.43
N LEU A 57 5.67 -5.25 34.55
CA LEU A 57 4.76 -5.27 33.40
C LEU A 57 4.77 -3.95 32.61
N LYS A 58 4.86 -2.80 33.30
CA LYS A 58 5.02 -1.49 32.64
C LYS A 58 6.33 -1.39 31.88
N HIS A 59 7.43 -1.81 32.50
CA HIS A 59 8.74 -1.78 31.84
C HIS A 59 8.77 -2.70 30.62
N GLU A 60 8.18 -3.91 30.71
CA GLU A 60 8.05 -4.84 29.59
C GLU A 60 7.18 -4.25 28.46
N LEU A 61 6.08 -3.59 28.80
CA LEU A 61 5.21 -2.90 27.84
C LEU A 61 5.97 -1.77 27.12
N GLU A 62 6.66 -0.91 27.86
CA GLU A 62 7.45 0.18 27.29
C GLU A 62 8.60 -0.36 26.41
N GLU A 63 9.20 -1.50 26.78
CA GLU A 63 10.22 -2.14 25.96
C GLU A 63 9.64 -2.72 24.67
N ALA A 64 8.45 -3.33 24.74
CA ALA A 64 7.73 -3.81 23.57
C ALA A 64 7.34 -2.65 22.64
N GLU A 65 6.80 -1.55 23.17
CA GLU A 65 6.47 -0.34 22.43
C GLU A 65 7.69 0.21 21.69
N ARG A 66 8.83 0.41 22.39
CA ARG A 66 10.09 0.86 21.77
C ARG A 66 10.57 -0.08 20.66
N ARG A 67 10.40 -1.40 20.82
CA ARG A 67 10.77 -2.40 19.79
C ARG A 67 9.86 -2.28 18.56
N TYR A 68 8.55 -2.14 18.75
CA TYR A 68 7.59 -2.01 17.66
C TYR A 68 7.71 -0.67 16.92
N GLU A 69 7.92 0.44 17.62
CA GLU A 69 8.21 1.74 17.02
C GLU A 69 9.44 1.67 16.10
N LYS A 70 10.53 1.05 16.58
CA LYS A 70 11.73 0.85 15.78
C LYS A 70 11.48 -0.03 14.54
N LEU A 71 10.66 -1.07 14.67
CA LEU A 71 10.29 -1.93 13.55
C LEU A 71 9.44 -1.18 12.52
N LEU A 72 8.50 -0.34 12.98
CA LEU A 72 7.65 0.48 12.13
C LEU A 72 8.47 1.48 11.33
N GLN A 73 9.39 2.20 11.98
CA GLN A 73 10.31 3.13 11.30
C GLN A 73 11.17 2.44 10.24
N LEU A 74 11.64 1.21 10.52
CA LEU A 74 12.41 0.43 9.55
C LEU A 74 11.54 0.02 8.34
N LEU A 75 10.29 -0.38 8.60
CA LEU A 75 9.34 -0.75 7.56
C LEU A 75 8.96 0.45 6.69
N GLU A 76 8.67 1.60 7.30
CA GLU A 76 8.38 2.85 6.61
C GLU A 76 9.54 3.27 5.69
N LYS A 77 10.77 3.26 6.22
CA LYS A 77 11.97 3.56 5.43
C LYS A 77 12.15 2.61 4.25
N ARG A 78 11.93 1.30 4.45
CA ARG A 78 12.01 0.31 3.37
C ARG A 78 10.91 0.54 2.32
N ASN A 79 9.70 0.83 2.75
CA ASN A 79 8.59 1.11 1.84
C ASN A 79 8.84 2.37 1.01
N GLU A 80 9.38 3.42 1.62
CA GLU A 80 9.78 4.65 0.92
C GLU A 80 10.86 4.36 -0.15
N GLN A 81 11.87 3.56 0.19
CA GLN A 81 12.90 3.13 -0.76
C GLN A 81 12.31 2.37 -1.95
N LEU A 82 11.45 1.38 -1.70
CA LEU A 82 10.79 0.60 -2.75
C LEU A 82 9.89 1.47 -3.63
N PHE A 83 9.17 2.42 -3.02
CA PHE A 83 8.33 3.36 -3.77
C PHE A 83 9.18 4.25 -4.69
N ASN A 84 10.29 4.79 -4.19
CA ASN A 84 11.19 5.62 -4.98
C ASN A 84 11.82 4.83 -6.14
N GLU A 85 12.28 3.60 -5.88
CA GLU A 85 12.80 2.71 -6.93
C GLU A 85 11.75 2.42 -8.01
N ALA A 86 10.51 2.13 -7.61
CA ALA A 86 9.41 1.87 -8.54
C ALA A 86 9.03 3.12 -9.34
N ALA A 87 9.00 4.30 -8.71
CA ALA A 87 8.73 5.57 -9.37
C ALA A 87 9.82 5.93 -10.39
N GLU A 88 11.09 5.71 -10.04
CA GLU A 88 12.21 5.89 -10.97
C GLU A 88 12.11 4.94 -12.17
N GLU A 89 11.84 3.66 -11.94
CA GLU A 89 11.71 2.69 -13.04
C GLU A 89 10.51 2.99 -13.93
N TYR A 90 9.40 3.45 -13.36
CA TYR A 90 8.25 3.94 -14.12
C TYR A 90 8.65 5.11 -15.03
N THR A 91 9.27 6.15 -14.48
CA THR A 91 9.72 7.32 -15.26
C THR A 91 10.68 6.90 -16.38
N ARG A 92 11.70 6.10 -16.06
CA ARG A 92 12.66 5.59 -17.05
C ARG A 92 11.97 4.77 -18.15
N THR A 93 10.96 3.99 -17.80
CA THR A 93 10.18 3.19 -18.76
C THR A 93 9.34 4.08 -19.66
N VAL A 94 8.63 5.06 -19.09
CA VAL A 94 7.84 6.04 -19.86
C VAL A 94 8.75 6.79 -20.83
N GLU A 95 9.86 7.36 -20.36
CA GLU A 95 10.83 8.06 -21.21
C GLU A 95 11.37 7.17 -22.33
N ARG A 96 11.65 5.89 -22.04
CA ARG A 96 12.11 4.92 -23.06
C ARG A 96 11.04 4.67 -24.12
N LEU A 97 9.78 4.53 -23.71
CA LEU A 97 8.66 4.29 -24.62
C LEU A 97 8.35 5.54 -25.45
N GLU A 98 8.31 6.71 -24.84
CA GLU A 98 8.15 7.98 -25.56
C GLU A 98 9.27 8.19 -26.57
N ASN A 99 10.52 7.95 -26.18
CA ASN A 99 11.65 8.04 -27.10
C ASN A 99 11.56 7.06 -28.27
N LYS A 100 11.02 5.86 -28.05
CA LYS A 100 10.93 4.80 -29.07
C LYS A 100 9.74 4.98 -30.01
N TYR A 101 8.60 5.43 -29.51
CA TYR A 101 7.33 5.42 -30.23
C TYR A 101 6.76 6.82 -30.51
N MET A 102 7.09 7.81 -29.69
CA MET A 102 6.54 9.17 -29.78
C MET A 102 7.56 10.19 -30.31
N ARG A 103 8.83 9.81 -30.53
CA ARG A 103 9.82 10.74 -31.09
C ARG A 103 9.29 11.34 -32.39
N PRO A 104 9.14 12.67 -32.47
CA PRO A 104 8.75 13.32 -33.71
C PRO A 104 9.79 13.00 -34.78
N THR A 105 9.41 12.26 -35.82
CA THR A 105 10.24 12.20 -37.03
C THR A 105 10.38 13.62 -37.56
N PRO A 106 11.60 14.13 -37.84
CA PRO A 106 11.77 15.44 -38.43
C PRO A 106 10.92 15.54 -39.72
N GLY A 107 9.95 16.45 -39.72
CA GLY A 107 8.96 16.61 -40.81
C GLY A 107 7.56 16.07 -40.54
N GLY A 108 7.33 15.36 -39.43
CA GLY A 108 6.01 14.80 -39.13
C GLY A 108 5.64 13.60 -40.02
N CYS A 109 4.45 13.05 -39.78
CA CYS A 109 3.93 11.95 -40.59
C CYS A 109 3.51 12.47 -41.97
N CYS A 110 3.93 11.79 -43.04
CA CYS A 110 3.49 12.10 -44.41
C CYS A 110 3.88 13.48 -44.96
N ALA A 111 4.95 14.09 -44.45
CA ALA A 111 5.46 15.42 -44.84
C ALA A 111 5.50 15.65 -46.37
N ALA A 112 6.00 14.68 -47.13
CA ALA A 112 6.12 14.79 -48.58
C ALA A 112 4.75 14.73 -49.30
N ALA A 113 3.75 14.06 -48.73
CA ALA A 113 2.40 14.05 -49.28
C ALA A 113 1.67 15.35 -48.91
N GLU A 114 1.84 15.82 -47.67
CA GLU A 114 1.34 17.11 -47.19
C GLU A 114 1.82 18.26 -48.06
N GLN A 115 3.14 18.36 -48.30
CA GLN A 115 3.72 19.39 -49.15
C GLN A 115 3.12 19.40 -50.56
N ARG A 116 2.92 18.22 -51.17
CA ARG A 116 2.30 18.12 -52.50
C ARG A 116 0.85 18.62 -52.51
N VAL A 117 0.09 18.35 -51.44
CA VAL A 117 -1.27 18.88 -51.28
C VAL A 117 -1.26 20.40 -51.16
N GLU A 118 -0.39 20.95 -50.31
CA GLU A 118 -0.25 22.39 -50.16
C GLU A 118 0.13 23.10 -51.45
N ASP A 119 1.13 22.57 -52.16
CA ASP A 119 1.61 23.13 -53.42
C ASP A 119 0.51 23.14 -54.47
N CYS A 120 -0.31 22.08 -54.52
CA CYS A 120 -1.45 22.03 -55.43
C CYS A 120 -2.49 23.11 -55.12
N TYR A 121 -2.82 23.33 -53.84
CA TYR A 121 -3.76 24.39 -53.46
C TYR A 121 -3.21 25.78 -53.77
N LYS A 122 -1.91 26.02 -53.54
CA LYS A 122 -1.23 27.28 -53.89
C LYS A 122 -1.27 27.54 -55.41
N GLN A 123 -1.13 26.50 -56.23
CA GLN A 123 -1.16 26.59 -57.69
C GLN A 123 -2.58 26.69 -58.28
N ASN A 124 -3.60 26.21 -57.56
CA ASN A 124 -4.99 26.12 -58.07
C ASN A 124 -5.98 26.87 -57.17
N PRO A 125 -5.83 28.21 -57.00
CA PRO A 125 -6.73 29.00 -56.18
C PRO A 125 -8.17 28.89 -56.70
N GLY A 126 -9.11 28.59 -55.81
CA GLY A 126 -10.53 28.40 -56.13
C GLY A 126 -10.88 27.10 -56.87
N LYS A 127 -9.89 26.26 -57.23
CA LYS A 127 -10.08 24.99 -57.94
C LYS A 127 -9.59 23.79 -57.12
N ILE A 128 -9.93 23.76 -55.83
CA ILE A 128 -9.46 22.75 -54.86
C ILE A 128 -9.73 21.30 -55.27
N LEU A 129 -10.78 21.04 -56.05
CA LEU A 129 -11.13 19.68 -56.50
C LEU A 129 -10.08 19.07 -57.43
N LEU A 130 -9.26 19.88 -58.10
CA LEU A 130 -8.13 19.41 -58.91
C LEU A 130 -7.06 18.72 -58.06
N CYS A 131 -7.02 19.00 -56.75
CA CYS A 131 -6.07 18.43 -55.80
C CYS A 131 -6.59 17.15 -55.11
N SER A 132 -7.82 16.72 -55.40
CA SER A 132 -8.49 15.57 -54.75
C SER A 132 -7.63 14.30 -54.74
N LYS A 133 -6.94 14.00 -55.84
CA LYS A 133 -6.03 12.84 -55.92
C LYS A 133 -4.87 12.92 -54.93
N LEU A 134 -4.27 14.10 -54.77
CA LEU A 134 -3.16 14.31 -53.82
C LEU A 134 -3.65 14.21 -52.38
N VAL A 135 -4.85 14.73 -52.09
CA VAL A 135 -5.49 14.59 -50.78
C VAL A 135 -5.73 13.11 -50.45
N SER A 136 -6.26 12.32 -51.39
CA SER A 136 -6.45 10.88 -51.17
C SER A 136 -5.13 10.13 -50.91
N GLU A 137 -4.03 10.55 -51.55
CA GLU A 137 -2.71 9.98 -51.26
C GLU A 137 -2.22 10.34 -49.85
N TYR A 138 -2.42 11.58 -49.41
CA TYR A 138 -2.12 12.02 -48.06
C TYR A 138 -2.95 11.25 -47.03
N ASP A 139 -4.26 11.16 -47.22
CA ASP A 139 -5.17 10.42 -46.33
C ASP A 139 -4.75 8.95 -46.18
N ARG A 140 -4.43 8.29 -47.29
CA ARG A 140 -3.93 6.90 -47.27
C ARG A 140 -2.63 6.78 -46.49
N CYS A 141 -1.73 7.75 -46.62
CA CYS A 141 -0.48 7.77 -45.87
C CYS A 141 -0.75 7.90 -44.36
N VAL A 142 -1.64 8.81 -43.95
CA VAL A 142 -2.03 9.00 -42.54
C VAL A 142 -2.70 7.72 -41.99
N GLN A 143 -3.63 7.13 -42.73
CA GLN A 143 -4.30 5.88 -42.33
C GLN A 143 -3.29 4.73 -42.13
N ASN A 144 -2.34 4.58 -43.06
CA ASN A 144 -1.28 3.57 -42.95
C ASN A 144 -0.38 3.81 -41.74
N PHE A 145 -0.04 5.08 -41.46
CA PHE A 145 0.74 5.44 -40.28
C PHE A 145 0.00 5.10 -38.99
N LEU A 146 -1.29 5.45 -38.88
CA LEU A 146 -2.12 5.13 -37.72
C LEU A 146 -2.19 3.62 -37.48
N VAL A 147 -2.47 2.82 -38.52
CA VAL A 147 -2.50 1.36 -38.42
C VAL A 147 -1.14 0.80 -37.98
N THR A 148 -0.06 1.36 -38.51
CA THR A 148 1.31 0.93 -38.16
C THR A 148 1.66 1.27 -36.72
N MET A 149 1.29 2.46 -36.24
CA MET A 149 1.50 2.87 -34.85
C MET A 149 0.70 1.99 -33.89
N SER A 150 -0.59 1.76 -34.16
CA SER A 150 -1.43 0.89 -33.34
C SER A 150 -0.87 -0.52 -33.23
N ARG A 151 -0.40 -1.12 -34.34
CA ARG A 151 0.23 -2.46 -34.32
C ARG A 151 1.53 -2.50 -33.51
N LYS A 152 2.36 -1.45 -33.60
CA LYS A 152 3.61 -1.37 -32.84
C LYS A 152 3.36 -1.26 -31.33
N VAL A 153 2.32 -0.54 -30.93
CA VAL A 153 1.88 -0.45 -29.53
C VAL A 153 1.35 -1.79 -29.05
N SER A 154 0.50 -2.46 -29.83
CA SER A 154 -0.04 -3.78 -29.44
C SER A 154 1.01 -4.88 -29.32
N ASN A 155 2.09 -4.84 -30.11
CA ASN A 155 3.18 -5.82 -30.03
C ASN A 155 4.20 -5.51 -28.92
N ALA A 156 4.10 -4.36 -28.26
CA ALA A 156 5.03 -3.91 -27.22
C ALA A 156 4.47 -4.04 -25.80
N ALA A 157 3.17 -4.28 -25.67
CA ALA A 157 2.49 -4.69 -24.44
C ALA A 157 2.52 -6.21 -24.30
#